data_AF-A0A7J8TBC3-F1
#
_entry.id   AF-A0A7J8TBC3-F1
#
_cell.length_a   1.000
_cell.length_b   1.000
_cell.length_c   1.000
_cell.angle_alpha   90.00
_cell.angle_beta   90.00
_cell.angle_gamma   90.00
#
_symmetry.space_group_name_H-M   'P 1'
#
loop_
_entity.id
_entity.type
_entity.pdbx_description
1 polymer ?
#
loop_
_entity_poly.entity_id
_entity_poly.type
_entity_poly.pdbx_seq_one_letter_code
_entity_poly.pdbx_strand_id
1 'polypeptide(L)'
;MPLGIFGTFNFMIVFQAKHNILMHPFHMLSVAGVFGGSLFSAMHGSLVTSSFIRETTENESINEGYRFSQKEETYNIVTAQGYFGRLFFQYASFNN
;
A
#
# COMPACT_ATOMS: atom_id res chain seq x y z
N MET A 1 21.25 19.70 2.88
CA MET A 1 20.89 19.13 1.57
C MET A 1 20.67 20.28 0.59
N PRO A 2 21.29 20.27 -0.61
CA PRO A 2 21.02 21.28 -1.64
C PRO A 2 19.60 21.11 -2.23
N LEU A 3 18.99 22.20 -2.72
CA LEU A 3 17.63 22.17 -3.30
C LEU A 3 17.70 21.89 -4.80
N GLY A 4 17.63 20.61 -5.18
CA GLY A 4 17.55 20.18 -6.59
C GLY A 4 17.86 18.70 -6.75
N ILE A 5 17.40 18.09 -7.85
CA ILE A 5 17.53 16.63 -8.10
C ILE A 5 19.00 16.19 -8.03
N PHE A 6 19.90 16.87 -8.76
CA PHE A 6 21.33 16.58 -8.73
C PHE A 6 21.97 16.84 -7.36
N GLY A 7 21.49 17.88 -6.67
CA GLY A 7 21.93 18.21 -5.31
C GLY A 7 21.62 17.11 -4.30
N THR A 8 20.44 16.49 -4.42
CA THR A 8 20.04 15.34 -3.59
C THR A 8 20.94 14.13 -3.84
N PHE A 9 21.19 13.76 -5.10
CA PHE A 9 22.08 12.64 -5.43
C PHE A 9 23.51 12.88 -4.91
N ASN A 10 24.04 14.09 -5.11
CA ASN A 10 25.36 14.45 -4.60
C ASN A 10 25.43 14.33 -3.07
N PHE A 11 24.42 14.84 -2.36
CA PHE A 11 24.32 14.69 -0.91
C PHE A 11 24.31 13.22 -0.49
N MET A 12 23.50 12.38 -1.12
CA MET A 12 23.40 10.94 -0.79
C MET A 12 24.75 10.22 -0.93
N ILE A 13 25.49 10.45 -2.02
CA ILE A 13 26.79 9.81 -2.28
C ILE A 13 27.82 10.25 -1.23
N VAL A 14 27.92 11.56 -0.97
CA VAL A 14 28.86 12.09 0.04
C VAL A 14 28.48 11.60 1.44
N PHE A 15 27.19 11.50 1.75
CA PHE A 15 26.70 11.03 3.03
C PHE A 15 27.01 9.53 3.24
N GLN A 16 26.86 8.72 2.20
CA GLN A 16 27.31 7.33 2.22
C GLN A 16 28.83 7.22 2.43
N ALA A 17 29.63 8.00 1.69
CA ALA A 17 31.09 7.96 1.81
C ALA A 17 31.59 8.37 3.20
N LYS A 18 30.94 9.34 3.86
CA LYS A 18 31.36 9.87 5.16
C LYS A 18 30.76 9.13 6.37
N HIS A 19 29.57 8.54 6.23
CA HIS A 19 28.81 7.99 7.37
C HIS A 19 28.41 6.53 7.21
N ASN A 20 28.68 5.90 6.05
CA ASN A 20 28.29 4.52 5.75
C ASN A 20 26.81 4.23 6.08
N ILE A 21 25.92 5.16 5.70
CA ILE A 21 24.51 5.14 6.09
C ILE A 21 23.80 3.83 5.71
N LEU A 22 24.19 3.17 4.61
CA LEU A 22 23.61 1.89 4.21
C LEU A 22 23.74 0.81 5.30
N MET A 23 24.75 0.89 6.17
CA MET A 23 24.95 -0.04 7.28
C MET A 23 24.30 0.42 8.59
N HIS A 24 23.66 1.60 8.62
CA HIS A 24 23.05 2.14 9.82
C HIS A 24 21.64 1.56 10.05
N PRO A 25 21.31 1.04 11.26
CA PRO A 25 20.03 0.38 11.52
C PRO A 25 18.81 1.27 11.29
N PHE A 26 18.85 2.56 11.65
CA PHE A 26 17.74 3.47 11.36
C PHE A 26 17.48 3.69 9.86
N HIS A 27 18.52 3.63 9.03
CA HIS A 27 18.33 3.69 7.58
C HIS A 27 17.66 2.41 7.08
N MET A 28 18.12 1.24 7.53
CA MET A 28 17.49 -0.04 7.19
C MET A 28 16.01 -0.11 7.63
N LEU A 29 15.68 0.36 8.84
CA LEU A 29 14.30 0.43 9.33
C LEU A 29 13.44 1.36 8.47
N SER A 30 13.98 2.52 8.07
CA SER A 30 13.26 3.47 7.20
C SER A 30 13.02 2.87 5.81
N VAL A 31 14.01 2.19 5.25
CA VAL A 31 13.90 1.48 3.96
C VAL A 31 12.82 0.40 4.05
N ALA A 32 12.82 -0.43 5.10
CA ALA A 32 11.78 -1.42 5.33
C ALA A 32 10.39 -0.77 5.46
N GLY A 33 10.29 0.39 6.13
CA GLY A 33 9.05 1.15 6.24
C GLY A 33 8.52 1.66 4.91
N VAL A 34 9.37 2.22 4.04
CA VAL A 34 8.96 2.72 2.72
C VAL A 34 8.53 1.57 1.80
N PHE A 35 9.31 0.48 1.75
CA PHE A 35 8.94 -0.70 0.95
C PHE A 35 7.69 -1.41 1.49
N GLY A 36 7.59 -1.58 2.81
CA GLY A 36 6.40 -2.16 3.44
C GLY A 36 5.17 -1.29 3.21
N GLY A 37 5.30 0.04 3.34
CA GLY A 37 4.21 0.98 3.10
C GLY A 37 3.70 0.94 1.66
N SER A 38 4.58 0.91 0.66
CA SER A 38 4.17 0.81 -0.74
C SER A 38 3.54 -0.56 -1.07
N LEU A 39 4.11 -1.64 -0.51
CA LEU A 39 3.55 -2.99 -0.64
C LEU A 39 2.14 -3.08 -0.04
N PHE A 40 1.95 -2.60 1.20
CA PHE A 40 0.65 -2.66 1.87
C PHE A 40 -0.37 -1.70 1.26
N SER A 41 0.07 -0.57 0.70
CA SER A 41 -0.80 0.32 -0.07
C SER A 41 -1.38 -0.40 -1.31
N ALA A 42 -0.52 -1.08 -2.09
CA ALA A 42 -0.95 -1.86 -3.24
C ALA A 42 -1.80 -3.08 -2.85
N MET A 43 -1.42 -3.79 -1.79
CA MET A 43 -2.17 -4.92 -1.25
C MET A 43 -3.58 -4.51 -0.81
N HIS A 44 -3.71 -3.44 -0.04
CA HIS A 44 -5.02 -2.98 0.44
C HIS A 44 -5.91 -2.53 -0.73
N GLY A 45 -5.38 -1.70 -1.63
CA GLY A 45 -6.12 -1.24 -2.80
C GLY A 45 -6.61 -2.39 -3.68
N SER A 46 -5.77 -3.41 -3.92
CA SER A 46 -6.15 -4.59 -4.71
C SER A 46 -7.20 -5.46 -4.02
N LEU A 47 -7.11 -5.70 -2.72
CA LEU A 47 -8.09 -6.51 -1.98
C LEU A 47 -9.47 -5.84 -1.93
N VAL A 48 -9.53 -4.54 -1.63
CA VAL A 48 -10.78 -3.76 -1.66
C VAL A 48 -11.40 -3.78 -3.05
N THR A 49 -10.60 -3.47 -4.08
CA THR A 49 -11.09 -3.42 -5.48
C THR A 49 -11.60 -4.79 -5.96
N SER A 50 -10.95 -5.89 -5.53
CA SER A 50 -11.34 -7.24 -5.91
C SER A 50 -12.65 -7.73 -5.26
N SER A 51 -13.16 -7.03 -4.25
CA SER A 51 -14.29 -7.45 -3.44
C SER A 51 -15.45 -6.46 -3.44
N PHE A 52 -15.48 -5.52 -4.39
CA PHE A 52 -16.60 -4.60 -4.57
C PHE A 52 -17.92 -5.35 -4.82
N ILE A 53 -18.99 -4.83 -4.21
CA ILE A 53 -20.35 -5.26 -4.47
C ILE A 53 -20.77 -4.65 -5.81
N ARG A 54 -21.37 -5.46 -6.70
CA ARG A 54 -21.77 -5.01 -8.04
C ARG A 54 -23.02 -4.13 -7.96
N GLU A 55 -22.84 -2.83 -8.15
CA GLU A 55 -23.91 -1.82 -8.15
C GLU A 55 -24.10 -1.14 -9.54
N THR A 56 -23.21 -1.39 -10.49
CA THR A 56 -23.23 -0.77 -11.84
C THR A 56 -23.36 -1.80 -12.97
N THR A 57 -23.66 -1.31 -14.17
CA THR A 57 -23.61 -2.12 -15.39
C THR A 57 -22.20 -2.17 -15.97
N GLU A 58 -21.98 -3.04 -16.96
CA GLU A 58 -20.66 -3.21 -17.61
C GLU A 58 -20.24 -2.01 -18.47
N ASN A 59 -21.18 -1.15 -18.84
CA ASN A 59 -20.94 0.03 -19.67
C ASN A 59 -20.66 1.30 -18.84
N GLU A 60 -20.61 1.17 -17.51
CA GLU A 60 -20.43 2.27 -16.57
C GLU A 60 -19.20 2.02 -15.70
N SER A 61 -18.63 3.09 -15.16
CA SER A 61 -17.53 2.97 -14.19
C SER A 61 -18.04 2.38 -12.88
N ILE A 62 -17.31 1.39 -12.33
CA ILE A 62 -17.62 0.78 -11.03
C ILE A 62 -17.63 1.83 -9.89
N ASN A 63 -16.88 2.92 -10.05
CA ASN A 63 -16.83 3.99 -9.05
C ASN A 63 -18.18 4.70 -8.85
N GLU A 64 -19.05 4.72 -9.87
CA GLU A 64 -20.41 5.30 -9.76
C GLU A 64 -21.33 4.45 -8.87
N GLY A 65 -20.93 3.22 -8.54
CA GLY A 65 -21.62 2.36 -7.59
C GLY A 65 -21.52 2.85 -6.14
N TYR A 66 -20.50 3.66 -5.81
CA TYR A 66 -20.40 4.30 -4.51
C TYR A 66 -21.10 5.65 -4.49
N ARG A 67 -21.92 5.89 -3.47
CA ARG A 67 -22.52 7.19 -3.20
C ARG A 67 -21.88 7.84 -1.99
N PHE A 68 -21.46 9.09 -2.15
CA PHE A 68 -20.96 9.88 -1.03
C PHE A 68 -22.01 9.94 0.09
N SER A 69 -21.59 9.63 1.32
CA SER A 69 -22.45 9.54 2.52
C SER A 69 -23.41 8.34 2.59
N GLN A 70 -23.20 7.28 1.82
CA GLN A 70 -23.93 6.02 2.04
C GLN A 70 -23.57 5.39 3.39
N LYS A 71 -24.50 4.59 3.94
CA LYS A 71 -24.32 3.91 5.24
C LYS A 71 -23.74 2.51 5.12
N GLU A 72 -23.92 1.86 3.99
CA GLU A 72 -23.50 0.50 3.75
C GLU A 72 -22.08 0.46 3.18
N GLU A 73 -21.33 -0.59 3.49
CA GLU A 73 -19.99 -0.83 2.95
C GLU A 73 -20.05 -1.13 1.44
N THR A 74 -19.06 -0.66 0.68
CA THR A 74 -18.99 -0.84 -0.79
C THR A 74 -18.40 -2.17 -1.23
N TYR A 75 -17.77 -2.90 -0.32
CA TYR A 75 -17.04 -4.12 -0.60
C TYR A 75 -17.29 -5.16 0.50
N ASN A 76 -17.05 -6.43 0.17
CA ASN A 76 -17.22 -7.52 1.11
C ASN A 76 -15.88 -7.88 1.77
N ILE A 77 -15.67 -7.39 3.00
CA ILE A 77 -14.46 -7.68 3.78
C ILE A 77 -14.28 -9.17 4.06
N VAL A 78 -15.36 -9.93 4.26
CA VAL A 78 -15.30 -11.38 4.51
C VAL A 78 -14.74 -12.12 3.29
N THR A 79 -15.14 -11.70 2.08
CA THR A 79 -14.60 -12.25 0.83
C THR A 79 -13.14 -11.88 0.64
N ALA A 80 -12.76 -10.62 0.87
CA ALA A 80 -11.38 -10.17 0.77
C ALA A 80 -10.46 -10.92 1.75
N GLN A 81 -10.91 -11.09 3.00
CA GLN A 81 -10.21 -11.87 4.02
C GLN A 81 -10.11 -13.34 3.64
N GLY A 82 -11.20 -13.93 3.15
CA GLY A 82 -11.24 -15.33 2.70
C GLY A 82 -10.25 -15.60 1.57
N TYR A 83 -10.12 -14.68 0.62
CA TYR A 83 -9.12 -14.75 -0.44
C TYR A 83 -7.69 -14.65 0.12
N PHE A 84 -7.41 -13.61 0.90
CA PHE A 84 -6.06 -13.37 1.42
C PHE A 84 -5.59 -14.48 2.38
N GLY A 85 -6.48 -14.95 3.25
CA GLY A 85 -6.21 -16.05 4.18
C GLY A 85 -5.94 -17.39 3.47
N ARG A 86 -6.50 -17.60 2.27
CA ARG A 86 -6.19 -18.76 1.42
C ARG A 86 -4.90 -18.58 0.60
N LEU A 87 -4.57 -17.34 0.22
CA LEU A 87 -3.36 -17.02 -0.53
C LEU A 87 -2.08 -17.29 0.29
N PHE A 88 -2.11 -16.98 1.59
CA PHE A 88 -0.98 -17.21 2.50
C PHE A 88 -1.32 -18.24 3.58
N PHE A 89 -1.94 -17.80 4.67
CA PHE A 89 -2.48 -18.66 5.73
C PHE A 89 -3.49 -17.84 6.54
N GLN A 90 -4.51 -18.51 7.09
CA GLN A 90 -5.70 -17.85 7.63
C GLN A 90 -5.40 -16.81 8.72
N TYR A 91 -4.39 -17.05 9.56
CA TYR A 91 -3.98 -16.16 10.65
C TYR A 91 -3.13 -14.95 10.21
N ALA A 92 -2.67 -14.90 8.95
CA ALA A 92 -2.02 -13.71 8.40
C ALA A 92 -3.02 -12.64 7.92
N SER A 93 -4.30 -12.98 7.83
CA SER A 93 -5.34 -12.06 7.35
C SER A 93 -5.95 -11.24 8.49
N PHE A 94 -6.42 -10.04 8.17
CA PHE A 94 -7.06 -9.13 9.12
C PHE A 94 -8.57 -9.39 9.15
N ASN A 95 -9.15 -9.49 10.35
CA ASN A 95 -10.54 -9.87 10.57
C ASN A 95 -11.34 -8.83 11.39
N ASN A 96 -10.77 -7.65 11.59
CA ASN A 96 -11.31 -6.56 12.39
C ASN A 96 -11.18 -5.25 11.63
#